data_AF-A0A1V5HPB6-F1
#
_entry.id   AF-A0A1V5HPB6-F1
#
_cell.length_a   1.000
_cell.length_b   1.000
_cell.length_c   1.000
_cell.angle_alpha   90.00
_cell.angle_beta   90.00
_cell.angle_gamma   90.00
#
_symmetry.space_group_name_H-M   'P 1'
#
loop_
_entity.id
_entity.type
_entity.pdbx_description
1 polymer ?
#
loop_
_entity_poly.entity_id
_entity_poly.type
_entity_poly.pdbx_seq_one_letter_code
_entity_poly.pdbx_strand_id
1 'polypeptide(L)' 'MVYTTQDLIKINKNYSDIMGKISRYLRDEKIIQLKRGLYESDKNTPGHYLAGYIYGPSYLSFDYVLSISGLIPHLKK' A
#
# COMPACT_ATOMS: atom_id res chain seq x y z
N MET A 1 -3.82 -5.39 3.70
CA MET A 1 -2.78 -6.38 3.34
C MET A 1 -2.16 -5.96 2.02
N VAL A 2 -0.82 -5.97 1.95
CA VAL A 2 -0.07 -5.58 0.76
C VAL A 2 0.09 -6.78 -0.19
N TYR A 3 -0.12 -6.56 -1.49
CA TYR A 3 0.03 -7.54 -2.55
C TYR A 3 0.95 -7.06 -3.65
N THR A 4 1.74 -7.97 -4.21
CA THR A 4 2.39 -7.78 -5.50
C THR A 4 1.47 -8.19 -6.64
N THR A 5 1.81 -7.81 -7.88
CA THR A 5 1.13 -8.35 -9.08
C THR A 5 1.12 -9.89 -9.09
N GLN A 6 2.22 -10.52 -8.67
CA GLN A 6 2.33 -11.98 -8.66
C GLN A 6 1.37 -12.63 -7.65
N ASP A 7 1.21 -12.00 -6.48
CA ASP A 7 0.24 -12.45 -5.48
C ASP A 7 -1.18 -12.39 -6.04
N LEU A 8 -1.54 -11.28 -6.70
CA LEU A 8 -2.85 -11.13 -7.31
C LEU A 8 -3.09 -12.13 -8.45
N ILE A 9 -2.08 -12.41 -9.27
CA ILE A 9 -2.17 -13.45 -10.31
C ILE A 9 -2.43 -14.82 -9.67
N LYS A 10 -1.69 -15.15 -8.60
CA LYS A 10 -1.82 -16.43 -7.89
C LYS A 10 -3.19 -16.59 -7.23
N ILE A 11 -3.70 -15.54 -6.60
CA ILE A 11 -5.02 -15.51 -5.94
C ILE A 11 -6.14 -15.69 -6.97
N ASN A 12 -6.01 -15.07 -8.14
CA ASN A 12 -7.04 -15.06 -9.18
C ASN A 12 -6.79 -16.13 -10.27
N LYS A 13 -5.94 -17.14 -10.03
CA LYS A 13 -5.52 -18.15 -11.02
C LYS A 13 -6.65 -18.94 -11.69
N ASN A 14 -7.84 -18.98 -11.07
CA ASN A 14 -9.00 -19.73 -11.58
C ASN A 14 -9.89 -18.88 -12.52
N TYR A 15 -9.58 -17.60 -12.72
CA TYR A 15 -10.29 -16.74 -13.67
C TYR A 15 -9.64 -16.81 -15.04
N SER A 16 -10.45 -16.88 -16.10
CA SER A 16 -9.99 -16.83 -17.49
C SER A 16 -9.34 -15.48 -17.85
N ASP A 17 -9.84 -14.39 -17.28
CA ASP A 17 -9.32 -13.03 -17.43
C ASP A 17 -8.85 -12.47 -16.08
N ILE A 18 -7.62 -12.83 -15.71
CA ILE A 18 -6.97 -12.40 -14.45
C ILE A 18 -6.77 -10.88 -14.44
N MET A 19 -6.28 -10.31 -15.54
CA MET A 19 -5.94 -8.88 -15.60
C MET A 19 -7.19 -7.98 -15.56
N GLY A 20 -8.28 -8.38 -16.22
CA GLY A 20 -9.54 -7.69 -16.08
C GLY A 20 -10.17 -7.91 -14.70
N LYS A 21 -9.90 -9.02 -14.00
CA LYS A 21 -10.31 -9.21 -12.60
C LYS A 21 -9.58 -8.24 -11.67
N ILE A 22 -8.27 -8.11 -11.81
CA ILE A 22 -7.47 -7.12 -11.07
C ILE A 22 -7.95 -5.70 -11.39
N SER A 23 -8.23 -5.40 -12.66
CA SER A 23 -8.78 -4.08 -13.06
C SER A 23 -10.14 -3.81 -12.43
N ARG A 24 -11.02 -4.83 -12.32
CA ARG A 24 -12.29 -4.71 -11.58
C ARG A 24 -12.05 -4.42 -10.10
N TYR A 25 -11.08 -5.07 -9.45
CA TYR A 25 -10.77 -4.79 -8.05
C TYR A 25 -10.26 -3.37 -7.83
N LEU A 26 -9.47 -2.82 -8.75
CA LEU A 26 -9.05 -1.42 -8.70
C LEU A 26 -10.24 -0.47 -8.86
N ARG A 27 -11.12 -0.73 -9.83
CA ARG A 27 -12.33 0.09 -10.06
C ARG A 27 -13.30 0.06 -8.89
N ASP A 28 -13.45 -1.10 -8.25
CA ASP A 28 -14.34 -1.31 -7.11
C ASP A 28 -13.71 -0.88 -5.76
N GLU A 29 -12.52 -0.27 -5.76
CA GLU A 29 -11.73 0.06 -4.56
C GLU A 29 -11.45 -1.13 -3.61
N LYS A 30 -11.51 -2.37 -4.11
CA LYS A 30 -11.18 -3.58 -3.32
C LYS A 30 -9.68 -3.71 -3.08
N ILE A 31 -8.89 -3.13 -3.98
CA ILE A 31 -7.46 -2.90 -3.83
C ILE A 31 -7.14 -1.49 -4.32
N ILE A 32 -6.11 -0.89 -3.74
CA ILE A 32 -5.56 0.39 -4.13
C ILE A 32 -4.15 0.17 -4.63
N GLN A 33 -3.79 0.83 -5.72
CA GLN A 33 -2.41 0.81 -6.21
C GLN A 33 -1.55 1.79 -5.40
N LEU A 34 -0.50 1.27 -4.75
CA LEU A 34 0.48 2.08 -4.02
C LEU A 34 1.59 2.57 -4.95
N LYS A 35 2.12 1.66 -5.76
CA LYS A 35 3.05 1.94 -6.87
C LYS A 35 2.88 0.85 -7.94
N ARG A 36 3.57 0.99 -9.07
CA ARG A 36 3.50 -0.03 -10.13
C ARG A 36 3.87 -1.41 -9.57
N GLY A 37 2.90 -2.34 -9.63
CA GLY A 37 3.02 -3.71 -9.16
C GLY A 37 2.89 -3.93 -7.65
N LEU A 38 2.48 -2.91 -6.88
CA LEU A 38 2.24 -2.99 -5.45
C LEU A 38 0.86 -2.44 -5.10
N TYR A 39 0.08 -3.21 -4.36
CA TYR A 39 -1.31 -2.93 -4.05
C TYR A 39 -1.59 -3.12 -2.56
N GLU A 40 -2.61 -2.44 -2.04
CA GLU A 40 -3.07 -2.54 -0.64
C GLU A 40 -4.58 -2.76 -0.63
N SER A 41 -5.09 -3.68 0.19
CA SER A 41 -6.53 -3.98 0.27
C SER A 41 -7.31 -3.11 1.24
N ASP A 42 -6.67 -2.46 2.21
CA ASP A 42 -7.35 -1.57 3.14
C ASP A 42 -6.92 -0.12 2.92
N LYS A 43 -7.88 0.68 2.42
CA LYS A 43 -7.71 2.10 2.16
C LYS A 43 -7.43 2.96 3.38
N ASN A 44 -7.73 2.44 4.57
CA ASN A 44 -7.53 3.14 5.83
C ASN A 44 -6.20 2.78 6.49
N THR A 45 -5.39 1.92 5.87
CA THR A 45 -4.06 1.56 6.40
C THR A 45 -3.21 2.82 6.56
N PRO A 46 -2.74 3.14 7.78
CA PRO A 46 -1.87 4.28 8.00
C PRO A 46 -0.60 4.23 7.13
N GLY A 47 -0.29 5.33 6.46
CA GLY A 47 0.81 5.39 5.49
C GLY A 47 2.18 5.03 6.06
N HIS A 48 2.41 5.22 7.37
CA HIS A 48 3.68 4.83 8.00
C HIS A 48 3.93 3.32 8.01
N TYR A 49 2.88 2.49 7.99
CA TYR A 49 3.04 1.04 7.80
C TYR A 49 3.37 0.66 6.36
N LEU A 50 2.99 1.51 5.40
CA LEU A 50 3.22 1.28 3.97
C LEU A 50 4.58 1.81 3.49
N ALA A 51 5.19 2.72 4.27
CA ALA A 51 6.46 3.36 3.92
C ALA A 51 7.53 2.35 3.50
N GLY A 52 7.62 1.21 4.20
CA GLY A 52 8.63 0.20 3.89
C GLY A 52 8.41 -0.61 2.62
N TYR A 53 7.17 -0.75 2.18
CA TYR A 53 6.85 -1.38 0.91
C TYR A 53 7.07 -0.42 -0.28
N ILE A 54 6.84 0.87 -0.05
CA ILE A 54 6.91 1.90 -1.10
C ILE A 54 8.37 2.33 -1.33
N TYR A 55 9.12 2.59 -0.26
CA TYR A 55 10.48 3.11 -0.29
C TYR A 55 11.45 2.11 0.38
N GLY A 56 12.45 1.66 -0.37
CA GLY A 56 13.57 0.86 0.15
C GLY A 56 14.89 1.61 -0.02
N PRO A 57 15.77 1.70 1.00
CA PRO A 57 15.58 1.32 2.41
C PRO A 57 14.57 2.25 3.11
N SER A 58 13.78 1.65 4.00
CA SER A 58 12.53 2.19 4.53
C SER A 58 12.76 3.16 5.69
N TYR A 59 13.00 4.44 5.39
CA TYR A 59 13.16 5.46 6.42
C TYR A 59 11.85 6.25 6.59
N LEU A 60 11.20 6.06 7.74
CA LEU A 60 10.47 7.17 8.33
C LEU A 60 11.52 8.20 8.77
N SER A 61 11.30 9.48 8.48
CA SER A 61 12.22 10.51 8.95
C SER A 61 12.24 10.55 10.47
N PHE A 62 13.39 10.92 11.04
CA PHE A 62 13.52 11.09 12.49
C PHE A 62 12.46 12.05 13.04
N ASP A 63 12.24 13.18 12.34
CA ASP A 63 11.19 14.15 12.68
C ASP A 63 9.79 13.55 12.67
N TYR A 64 9.49 12.65 11.71
CA TYR A 64 8.20 11.95 11.68
C TYR A 64 8.01 11.11 12.95
N VAL A 65 9.03 10.35 13.35
CA VAL A 65 9.01 9.51 14.56
C VAL A 65 8.86 10.35 15.83
N LEU A 66 9.62 11.45 15.95
CA LEU A 66 9.50 12.37 17.09
C LEU A 66 8.12 13.01 17.16
N SER A 67 7.59 13.42 16.01
CA SER A 67 6.27 14.01 15.86
C SER A 67 5.19 13.05 16.36
N ILE A 68 5.11 11.82 15.83
CA ILE A 68 4.09 10.84 16.26
C ILE A 68 4.24 10.40 17.73
N SER A 69 5.45 10.53 18.29
CA SER A 69 5.72 10.26 19.71
C SER A 69 5.39 11.44 20.63
N GLY A 70 4.97 12.58 20.08
CA GLY A 70 4.66 13.79 20.83
C GLY A 70 5.87 14.55 21.37
N LEU A 71 7.08 14.22 20.92
CA LEU A 71 8.33 14.83 21.37
C LEU A 71 8.60 16.19 20.70
N ILE A 72 8.03 16.41 19.51
CA ILE A 72 8.03 17.70 18.82
C ILE A 72 6.63 18.01 18.31
N PRO A 73 6.29 19.30 18.10
CA PRO A 73 5.05 19.67 17.42
C PRO A 73 4.94 18.96 16.08
N HIS A 74 3.76 18.46 15.75
CA HIS A 74 3.55 17.86 14.44
C HIS A 74 3.91 18.87 13.35
N LEU A 75 4.71 18.43 12.37
CA LEU A 75 4.92 19.16 11.13
C LEU A 75 3.55 19.28 10.44
N LYS A 76 2.81 20.34 10.74
CA LYS A 76 1.63 20.73 9.98
C LYS A 76 2.11 20.97 8.55
N LYS A 77 1.77 20.05 7.66
CA LYS A 77 1.73 20.31 6.22
C LYS A 77 0.36 20.81 5.84
#